data_AF-A0A832ZAF9-F1
#
_entry.id   AF-A0A832ZAF9-F1
#
_cell.length_a   1.000
_cell.length_b   1.000
_cell.length_c   1.000
_cell.angle_alpha   90.00
_cell.angle_beta   90.00
_cell.angle_gamma   90.00
#
_symmetry.space_group_name_H-M   'P 1'
#
loop_
_entity.id
_entity.type
_entity.pdbx_description
1 polymer ?
#
loop_
_entity_poly.entity_id
_entity_poly.type
_entity_poly.pdbx_seq_one_letter_code
_entity_poly.pdbx_strand_id
1 'polypeptide(L)'
;MKKLAMLMILLIVGYMVGIWTFLLFPQTLILGGLKALALYIIVSAVLAVVPYYSLEATKRSRYFFFEYLIKVSRTPGIGISFLMFILIGASLILYYSSVGLTSIFGKSDILHVTLVVVLSLLLSSLILFRAKERSIVLMGWFSVLFLIFTIVSYYQIRSFALMTAEKSIPVKFALDTLIGNVKSTVLPITFPLIIKVLILSFLGLGLGFGFYMVLGTFLPEEVDPKVLIIVGYILQLLIGILSTYIVIYSLAVSFPGTAVLYGHATINEALGYIGKIAGALLEAKSPQAKTVLYLLMVSIYLAGMTTFIPLIETAGHIISESMQSSRNRSISIALTGVFIVSLILSSDYLRTLFLSMFFSFIGIMVAIETVPLILSGKILFKGAKICSGIAGIIAFFTGVGMMVRIFQLGIWQKLGVIAGIIMLLPIFLNKMLLKTKA
;
A
#
# COMPACT_ATOMS: atom_id res chain seq x y z
N MET A 1 -12.03 -25.29 8.34
CA MET A 1 -11.33 -24.98 7.08
C MET A 1 -11.91 -23.76 6.34
N LYS A 2 -13.23 -23.68 6.05
CA LYS A 2 -13.88 -22.47 5.48
C LYS A 2 -13.53 -21.16 6.21
N LYS A 3 -13.41 -21.21 7.55
CA LYS A 3 -13.02 -20.06 8.40
C LYS A 3 -11.61 -19.54 8.08
N LEU A 4 -10.63 -20.41 7.80
CA LEU A 4 -9.25 -19.99 7.51
C LEU A 4 -9.17 -19.33 6.13
N ALA A 5 -9.80 -19.90 5.11
CA ALA A 5 -9.88 -19.29 3.78
C ALA A 5 -10.51 -17.89 3.84
N MET A 6 -11.60 -17.73 4.60
CA MET A 6 -12.22 -16.42 4.81
C MET A 6 -11.28 -15.42 5.49
N LEU A 7 -10.53 -15.84 6.51
CA LEU A 7 -9.54 -14.98 7.17
C LEU A 7 -8.36 -14.62 6.25
N MET A 8 -7.94 -15.51 5.36
CA MET A 8 -6.91 -15.23 4.35
C MET A 8 -7.40 -14.25 3.28
N ILE A 9 -8.67 -14.36 2.85
CA ILE A 9 -9.29 -13.35 1.99
C ILE A 9 -9.24 -11.99 2.67
N LEU A 10 -9.67 -11.92 3.93
CA LEU A 10 -9.69 -10.68 4.70
C LEU A 10 -8.28 -10.11 4.90
N LEU A 11 -7.29 -10.95 5.16
CA LEU A 11 -5.87 -10.56 5.21
C LEU A 11 -5.42 -9.93 3.90
N ILE A 12 -5.72 -10.58 2.76
CA ILE A 12 -5.33 -10.07 1.43
C ILE A 12 -6.01 -8.71 1.17
N VAL A 13 -7.29 -8.56 1.53
CA VAL A 13 -8.00 -7.29 1.40
C VAL A 13 -7.36 -6.21 2.27
N GLY A 14 -7.09 -6.49 3.54
CA GLY A 14 -6.46 -5.53 4.44
C GLY A 14 -5.04 -5.16 4.01
N TYR A 15 -4.32 -6.09 3.40
CA TYR A 15 -3.00 -5.84 2.82
C TYR A 15 -3.10 -4.94 1.57
N MET A 16 -3.98 -5.29 0.63
CA MET A 16 -4.24 -4.57 -0.62
C MET A 16 -4.78 -3.15 -0.38
N VAL A 17 -5.48 -2.94 0.74
CA VAL A 17 -6.04 -1.64 1.11
C VAL A 17 -5.17 -0.96 2.15
N GLY A 18 -4.28 -0.11 1.66
CA GLY A 18 -3.42 0.72 2.51
C GLY A 18 -3.85 2.18 2.57
N ILE A 19 -3.03 2.98 3.25
CA ILE A 19 -3.15 4.45 3.24
C ILE A 19 -3.12 5.04 1.83
N TRP A 20 -2.39 4.40 0.91
CA TRP A 20 -2.33 4.80 -0.50
C TRP A 20 -3.70 4.75 -1.18
N THR A 21 -4.62 3.88 -0.75
CA THR A 21 -5.99 3.81 -1.27
C THR A 21 -6.81 5.04 -0.88
N PHE A 22 -6.54 5.67 0.27
CA PHE A 22 -7.17 6.93 0.68
C PHE A 22 -6.52 8.16 0.03
N LEU A 23 -5.30 8.03 -0.49
CA LEU A 23 -4.57 9.14 -1.09
C LEU A 23 -4.69 9.14 -2.62
N LEU A 24 -4.36 8.04 -3.28
CA LEU A 24 -4.18 7.98 -4.73
C LEU A 24 -5.47 7.64 -5.49
N PHE A 25 -6.35 6.82 -4.90
CA PHE A 25 -7.61 6.43 -5.54
C PHE A 25 -8.53 7.65 -5.76
N PRO A 26 -8.76 8.53 -4.76
CA PRO A 26 -9.58 9.72 -4.97
C PRO A 26 -8.95 10.68 -5.98
N GLN A 27 -7.63 10.88 -5.95
CA GLN A 27 -6.96 11.72 -6.94
C GLN A 27 -7.20 11.23 -8.37
N THR A 28 -7.08 9.92 -8.57
CA THR A 28 -7.20 9.29 -9.88
C THR A 28 -8.62 9.44 -10.43
N LEU A 29 -9.64 9.26 -9.58
CA LEU A 29 -11.04 9.42 -9.98
C LEU A 29 -11.48 10.89 -10.14
N ILE A 30 -10.96 11.82 -9.32
CA ILE A 30 -11.24 13.25 -9.49
C ILE A 30 -10.69 13.76 -10.83
N LEU A 31 -9.52 13.28 -11.25
CA LEU A 31 -8.88 13.72 -12.50
C LEU A 31 -9.43 13.04 -13.76
N GLY A 32 -9.81 11.76 -13.66
CA GLY A 32 -10.10 10.94 -14.84
C GLY A 32 -11.47 10.28 -14.87
N GLY A 33 -12.28 10.44 -13.83
CA GLY A 33 -13.64 9.92 -13.76
C GLY A 33 -13.75 8.42 -14.03
N LEU A 34 -14.83 8.04 -14.72
CA LEU A 34 -15.11 6.64 -15.06
C LEU A 34 -14.11 6.04 -16.05
N LYS A 35 -13.49 6.85 -16.91
CA LYS A 35 -12.44 6.37 -17.82
C LYS A 35 -11.20 5.92 -17.06
N ALA A 36 -10.80 6.65 -16.02
CA ALA A 36 -9.68 6.24 -15.18
C ALA A 36 -10.02 5.00 -14.33
N LEU A 37 -11.26 4.90 -13.85
CA LEU A 37 -11.73 3.68 -13.17
C LEU A 37 -11.67 2.45 -14.10
N ALA A 38 -12.16 2.59 -15.34
CA ALA A 38 -12.11 1.52 -16.32
C ALA A 38 -10.67 1.12 -16.65
N LEU A 39 -9.79 2.10 -16.85
CA LEU A 39 -8.36 1.85 -17.07
C LEU A 39 -7.73 1.12 -15.88
N TYR A 40 -8.03 1.57 -14.66
CA TYR A 40 -7.58 0.91 -13.44
C TYR A 40 -8.02 -0.55 -13.38
N ILE A 41 -9.31 -0.82 -13.66
CA ILE A 41 -9.86 -2.18 -13.64
C ILE A 41 -9.15 -3.08 -14.65
N ILE A 42 -8.93 -2.59 -15.87
CA ILE A 42 -8.26 -3.36 -16.93
C ILE A 42 -6.81 -3.64 -16.55
N VAL A 43 -6.07 -2.60 -16.15
CA VAL A 43 -4.65 -2.70 -15.80
C VAL A 43 -4.43 -3.60 -14.59
N SER A 44 -5.21 -3.43 -13.53
CA SER A 44 -5.12 -4.26 -12.33
C SER A 44 -5.56 -5.70 -12.59
N ALA A 45 -6.58 -5.95 -13.43
CA ALA A 45 -6.93 -7.31 -13.84
C ALA A 45 -5.78 -8.02 -14.58
N VAL A 46 -5.06 -7.32 -15.46
CA VAL A 46 -3.86 -7.86 -16.12
C VAL A 46 -2.75 -8.13 -15.10
N LEU A 47 -2.54 -7.21 -14.15
CA LEU A 47 -1.48 -7.35 -13.13
C LEU A 47 -1.81 -8.38 -12.05
N ALA A 48 -3.08 -8.74 -11.84
CA ALA A 48 -3.54 -9.75 -10.89
C ALA A 48 -2.98 -11.16 -11.18
N VAL A 49 -2.40 -11.38 -12.37
CA VAL A 49 -1.64 -12.59 -12.69
C VAL A 49 -0.40 -12.74 -11.81
N VAL A 50 0.26 -11.64 -11.42
CA VAL A 50 1.47 -11.67 -10.59
C VAL A 50 1.17 -12.25 -9.20
N PRO A 51 0.22 -11.72 -8.40
CA PRO A 51 -0.05 -12.27 -7.07
C PRO A 51 -0.62 -13.69 -7.14
N TYR A 52 -1.42 -14.02 -8.17
CA TYR A 52 -1.90 -15.38 -8.39
C TYR A 52 -0.76 -16.37 -8.60
N TYR A 53 0.16 -16.10 -9.54
CA TYR A 53 1.28 -17.00 -9.82
C TYR A 53 2.34 -16.99 -8.72
N SER A 54 2.49 -15.90 -7.97
CA SER A 54 3.34 -15.86 -6.76
C SER A 54 2.85 -16.83 -5.70
N LEU A 55 1.53 -16.83 -5.41
CA LEU A 55 0.94 -17.81 -4.48
C LEU A 55 1.10 -19.24 -4.98
N GLU A 56 0.81 -19.47 -6.27
CA GLU A 56 0.84 -20.82 -6.84
C GLU A 56 2.26 -21.39 -6.92
N ALA A 57 3.25 -20.56 -7.26
CA ALA A 57 4.65 -20.99 -7.35
C ALA A 57 5.17 -21.50 -6.01
N THR A 58 4.98 -20.75 -4.93
CA THR A 58 5.50 -21.15 -3.61
C THR A 58 4.65 -22.27 -3.00
N LYS A 59 3.32 -22.22 -3.14
CA LYS A 59 2.40 -23.31 -2.73
C LYS A 59 2.79 -24.66 -3.35
N ARG A 60 3.00 -24.71 -4.68
CA ARG A 60 3.37 -25.95 -5.38
C ARG A 60 4.78 -26.42 -5.06
N SER A 61 5.70 -25.48 -4.84
CA SER A 61 7.10 -25.81 -4.57
C SER A 61 7.32 -26.46 -3.21
N ARG A 62 6.42 -26.21 -2.24
CA ARG A 62 6.57 -26.58 -0.81
C ARG A 62 7.80 -25.99 -0.11
N TYR A 63 8.60 -25.20 -0.81
CA TYR A 63 9.73 -24.49 -0.23
C TYR A 63 9.26 -23.25 0.50
N PHE A 64 9.98 -22.95 1.58
CA PHE A 64 9.90 -21.64 2.21
C PHE A 64 10.40 -20.54 1.25
N PHE A 65 10.10 -19.28 1.55
CA PHE A 65 10.26 -18.18 0.59
C PHE A 65 11.71 -18.02 0.11
N PHE A 66 12.65 -17.91 1.03
CA PHE A 66 14.06 -17.72 0.74
C PHE A 66 14.70 -19.00 0.19
N GLU A 67 14.19 -20.16 0.62
CA GLU A 67 14.61 -21.45 0.07
C GLU A 67 14.19 -21.58 -1.41
N TYR A 68 12.98 -21.17 -1.76
CA TYR A 68 12.51 -21.08 -3.14
C TYR A 68 13.44 -20.18 -3.97
N LEU A 69 13.81 -19.01 -3.44
CA LEU A 69 14.73 -18.09 -4.12
C LEU A 69 16.13 -18.68 -4.33
N ILE A 70 16.64 -19.51 -3.41
CA ILE A 70 17.96 -20.13 -3.56
C ILE A 70 17.91 -21.34 -4.48
N LYS A 71 17.01 -22.29 -4.20
CA LYS A 71 17.02 -23.62 -4.81
C LYS A 71 16.31 -23.66 -6.17
N VAL A 72 15.23 -22.90 -6.32
CA VAL A 72 14.40 -22.93 -7.53
C VAL A 72 14.81 -21.81 -8.49
N SER A 73 14.61 -20.55 -8.09
CA SER A 73 14.83 -19.43 -9.01
C SER A 73 16.29 -18.97 -9.10
N ARG A 74 17.13 -19.35 -8.13
CA ARG A 74 18.55 -18.96 -8.00
C ARG A 74 18.74 -17.44 -7.97
N THR A 75 17.90 -16.74 -7.21
CA THR A 75 17.90 -15.28 -7.06
C THR A 75 17.78 -14.82 -5.59
N PRO A 76 18.69 -15.23 -4.69
CA PRO A 76 18.62 -14.87 -3.26
C PRO A 76 18.68 -13.36 -2.99
N GLY A 77 19.38 -12.60 -3.83
CA GLY A 77 19.49 -11.13 -3.73
C GLY A 77 18.14 -10.42 -3.87
N ILE A 78 17.18 -11.03 -4.57
CA ILE A 78 15.81 -10.51 -4.64
C ILE A 78 15.16 -10.45 -3.25
N GLY A 79 15.38 -11.47 -2.40
CA GLY A 79 14.86 -11.50 -1.04
C GLY A 79 15.41 -10.34 -0.19
N ILE A 80 16.70 -10.03 -0.33
CA ILE A 80 17.35 -8.92 0.38
C ILE A 80 16.83 -7.56 -0.13
N SER A 81 16.68 -7.40 -1.45
CA SER A 81 16.10 -6.18 -2.03
C SER A 81 14.66 -5.98 -1.59
N PHE A 82 13.85 -7.05 -1.51
CA PHE A 82 12.52 -6.95 -0.91
C PHE A 82 12.56 -6.54 0.54
N LEU A 83 13.45 -7.13 1.35
CA LEU A 83 13.58 -6.74 2.75
C LEU A 83 13.85 -5.24 2.89
N MET A 84 14.82 -4.70 2.16
CA MET A 84 15.12 -3.26 2.18
C MET A 84 13.90 -2.42 1.76
N PHE A 85 13.24 -2.82 0.67
CA PHE A 85 12.05 -2.10 0.16
C PHE A 85 10.87 -2.17 1.13
N ILE A 86 10.65 -3.31 1.79
CA ILE A 86 9.63 -3.50 2.81
C ILE A 86 9.91 -2.60 4.01
N LEU A 87 11.16 -2.54 4.51
CA LEU A 87 11.49 -1.68 5.65
C LEU A 87 11.16 -0.21 5.34
N ILE A 88 11.52 0.26 4.14
CA ILE A 88 11.18 1.61 3.69
C ILE A 88 9.67 1.82 3.55
N GLY A 89 9.00 0.94 2.80
CA GLY A 89 7.57 1.05 2.52
C GLY A 89 6.73 0.96 3.79
N ALA A 90 7.07 0.06 4.70
CA ALA A 90 6.42 -0.10 5.99
C ALA A 90 6.61 1.15 6.87
N SER A 91 7.80 1.75 6.90
CA SER A 91 8.03 3.01 7.61
C SER A 91 7.24 4.17 7.02
N LEU A 92 7.17 4.28 5.69
CA LEU A 92 6.36 5.31 5.04
C LEU A 92 4.88 5.14 5.36
N ILE A 93 4.35 3.91 5.25
CA ILE A 93 2.96 3.60 5.59
C ILE A 93 2.68 3.97 7.05
N LEU A 94 3.55 3.56 7.97
CA LEU A 94 3.40 3.81 9.40
C LEU A 94 3.47 5.28 9.76
N TYR A 95 4.41 6.03 9.16
CA TYR A 95 4.54 7.47 9.37
C TYR A 95 3.27 8.20 8.88
N TYR A 96 2.85 7.92 7.64
CA TYR A 96 1.69 8.58 7.04
C TYR A 96 0.39 8.22 7.76
N SER A 97 0.23 6.98 8.22
CA SER A 97 -0.94 6.57 9.00
C SER A 97 -0.96 7.20 10.38
N SER A 98 0.22 7.40 10.99
CA SER A 98 0.38 8.08 12.26
C SER A 98 -0.01 9.56 12.18
N VAL A 99 0.32 10.25 11.08
CA VAL A 99 -0.14 11.63 10.83
C VAL A 99 -1.66 11.72 10.78
N GLY A 100 -2.35 10.72 10.22
CA GLY A 100 -3.81 10.63 10.28
C GLY A 100 -4.31 10.64 11.73
N LEU A 101 -3.74 9.78 12.58
CA LEU A 101 -4.17 9.66 13.98
C LEU A 101 -3.86 10.91 14.82
N THR A 102 -2.69 11.53 14.66
CA THR A 102 -2.34 12.74 15.43
C THR A 102 -3.23 13.92 15.07
N SER A 103 -3.68 13.98 13.81
CA SER A 103 -4.56 15.05 13.31
C SER A 103 -5.89 15.14 14.06
N ILE A 104 -6.34 14.07 14.72
CA ILE A 104 -7.51 14.09 15.64
C ILE A 104 -7.36 15.14 16.74
N PHE A 105 -6.14 15.34 17.23
CA PHE A 105 -5.85 16.25 18.34
C PHE A 105 -5.48 17.67 17.87
N GLY A 106 -5.57 17.94 16.56
CA GLY A 106 -5.06 19.17 15.97
C GLY A 106 -3.54 19.30 16.06
N LYS A 107 -2.85 18.20 16.35
CA LYS A 107 -1.39 18.14 16.47
C LYS A 107 -0.81 17.42 15.26
N SER A 108 0.05 18.10 14.54
CA SER A 108 0.77 17.56 13.38
C SER A 108 2.27 17.80 13.48
N ASP A 109 2.73 18.24 14.65
CA ASP A 109 4.14 18.45 14.91
C ASP A 109 4.88 17.11 15.04
N ILE A 110 6.18 17.19 14.76
CA ILE A 110 7.07 16.04 14.60
C ILE A 110 7.08 15.15 15.86
N LEU A 111 7.00 15.76 17.04
CA LEU A 111 7.03 15.04 18.31
C LEU A 111 5.83 14.11 18.47
N HIS A 112 4.60 14.59 18.21
CA HIS A 112 3.39 13.77 18.34
C HIS A 112 3.33 12.67 17.28
N VAL A 113 3.75 12.96 16.04
CA VAL A 113 3.83 11.94 14.98
C VAL A 113 4.81 10.84 15.39
N THR A 114 5.99 11.22 15.88
CA THR A 114 7.01 10.26 16.35
C THR A 114 6.48 9.42 17.51
N LEU A 115 5.77 10.03 18.47
CA LEU A 115 5.17 9.31 19.60
C LEU A 115 4.12 8.30 19.14
N VAL A 116 3.24 8.67 18.20
CA VAL A 116 2.25 7.73 17.65
C VAL A 116 2.93 6.61 16.86
N VAL A 117 3.99 6.89 16.12
CA VAL A 117 4.80 5.85 15.45
C VAL A 117 5.34 4.85 16.49
N VAL A 118 5.94 5.32 17.59
CA VAL A 118 6.46 4.46 18.65
C VAL A 118 5.35 3.60 19.27
N LEU A 119 4.21 4.21 19.60
CA LEU A 119 3.06 3.48 20.12
C LEU A 119 2.53 2.43 19.13
N SER A 120 2.52 2.75 17.83
CA SER A 120 2.07 1.84 16.77
C SER A 120 3.03 0.67 16.58
N LEU A 121 4.35 0.89 16.73
CA LEU A 121 5.36 -0.17 16.74
C LEU A 121 5.20 -1.08 17.96
N LEU A 122 4.98 -0.51 19.15
CA LEU A 122 4.73 -1.27 20.37
C LEU A 122 3.44 -2.10 20.25
N LEU A 123 2.38 -1.51 19.72
CA LEU A 123 1.13 -2.21 19.45
C LEU A 123 1.34 -3.37 18.46
N SER A 124 2.05 -3.12 17.36
CA SER A 124 2.36 -4.14 16.35
C SER A 124 3.23 -5.25 16.92
N SER A 125 4.23 -4.91 17.72
CA SER A 125 5.08 -5.84 18.46
C SER A 125 4.25 -6.75 19.37
N LEU A 126 3.34 -6.16 20.16
CA LEU A 126 2.44 -6.90 21.04
C LEU A 126 1.54 -7.86 20.25
N ILE A 127 0.97 -7.40 19.14
CA ILE A 127 0.14 -8.23 18.25
C ILE A 127 0.97 -9.39 17.70
N LEU A 128 2.13 -9.11 17.10
CA LEU A 128 2.95 -10.09 16.40
C LEU A 128 3.61 -11.12 17.33
N PHE A 129 3.99 -10.74 18.55
CA PHE A 129 4.58 -11.66 19.52
C PHE A 129 3.55 -12.53 20.22
N ARG A 130 2.37 -11.98 20.54
CA ARG A 130 1.27 -12.79 21.10
C ARG A 130 0.62 -13.70 20.06
N ALA A 131 0.67 -13.29 18.79
CA ALA A 131 0.06 -14.01 17.71
C ALA A 131 0.60 -15.43 17.51
N LYS A 132 1.90 -15.70 17.75
CA LYS A 132 2.59 -16.98 17.41
C LYS A 132 2.10 -17.60 16.08
N GLU A 133 1.15 -18.54 16.13
CA GLU A 133 0.58 -19.27 14.98
C GLU A 133 -0.74 -18.66 14.44
N ARG A 134 -1.33 -17.71 15.16
CA ARG A 134 -2.60 -17.03 14.87
C ARG A 134 -2.43 -15.62 14.32
N SER A 135 -1.24 -15.27 13.79
CA SER A 135 -0.97 -13.96 13.20
C SER A 135 -1.93 -13.63 12.07
N ILE A 136 -2.16 -14.59 11.17
CA ILE A 136 -3.13 -14.51 10.07
C ILE A 136 -4.55 -14.21 10.60
N VAL A 137 -4.95 -14.86 11.71
CA VAL A 137 -6.28 -14.67 12.30
C VAL A 137 -6.44 -13.25 12.86
N LEU A 138 -5.45 -12.77 13.59
CA LEU A 138 -5.46 -11.42 14.17
C LEU A 138 -5.45 -10.34 13.07
N MET A 139 -4.60 -10.49 12.05
CA MET A 139 -4.58 -9.59 10.89
C MET A 139 -5.94 -9.59 10.15
N GLY A 140 -6.57 -10.76 10.00
CA GLY A 140 -7.92 -10.88 9.45
C GLY A 140 -8.96 -10.08 10.25
N TRP A 141 -8.91 -10.13 11.59
CA TRP A 141 -9.80 -9.34 12.45
C TRP A 141 -9.59 -7.83 12.32
N PHE A 142 -8.34 -7.35 12.24
CA PHE A 142 -8.06 -5.94 11.99
C PHE A 142 -8.61 -5.49 10.63
N SER A 143 -8.55 -6.36 9.63
CA SER A 143 -9.11 -6.08 8.30
C SER A 143 -10.64 -5.99 8.34
N VAL A 144 -11.32 -6.84 9.11
CA VAL A 144 -12.78 -6.74 9.35
C VAL A 144 -13.13 -5.43 10.06
N LEU A 145 -12.38 -5.07 11.10
CA LEU A 145 -12.58 -3.82 11.82
C LEU A 145 -12.45 -2.63 10.88
N PHE A 146 -11.38 -2.61 10.07
CA PHE A 146 -11.14 -1.59 9.07
C PHE A 146 -12.29 -1.49 8.03
N LEU A 147 -12.80 -2.61 7.54
CA LEU A 147 -13.95 -2.64 6.62
C LEU A 147 -15.19 -2.00 7.24
N ILE A 148 -15.54 -2.40 8.47
CA ILE A 148 -16.69 -1.85 9.20
C ILE A 148 -16.51 -0.35 9.40
N PHE A 149 -15.34 0.08 9.85
CA PHE A 149 -15.03 1.50 10.05
C PHE A 149 -15.14 2.29 8.74
N THR A 150 -14.66 1.75 7.63
CA THR A 150 -14.74 2.41 6.32
C THR A 150 -16.20 2.60 5.87
N ILE A 151 -17.04 1.56 6.02
CA ILE A 151 -18.45 1.61 5.65
C ILE A 151 -19.21 2.62 6.53
N VAL A 152 -19.01 2.55 7.86
CA VAL A 152 -19.63 3.49 8.80
C VAL A 152 -19.18 4.93 8.52
N SER A 153 -17.88 5.12 8.26
CA SER A 153 -17.31 6.43 7.90
C SER A 153 -17.97 6.99 6.65
N TYR A 154 -18.13 6.19 5.59
CA TYR A 154 -18.80 6.63 4.36
C TYR A 154 -20.20 7.20 4.64
N TYR A 155 -21.04 6.48 5.39
CA TYR A 155 -22.40 6.94 5.67
C TYR A 155 -22.44 8.20 6.53
N GLN A 156 -21.63 8.26 7.59
CA GLN A 156 -21.61 9.40 8.51
C GLN A 156 -21.07 10.66 7.83
N ILE A 157 -19.96 10.54 7.10
CA ILE A 157 -19.33 11.66 6.38
C ILE A 157 -20.22 12.15 5.25
N ARG A 158 -20.86 11.24 4.50
CA ARG A 158 -21.83 11.61 3.46
C ARG A 158 -23.00 12.39 4.05
N SER A 159 -23.60 11.89 5.13
CA SER A 159 -24.73 12.55 5.78
C SER A 159 -24.36 13.97 6.21
N PHE A 160 -23.21 14.12 6.88
CA PHE A 160 -22.69 15.41 7.31
C PHE A 160 -22.45 16.37 6.14
N ALA A 161 -21.84 15.90 5.05
CA ALA A 161 -21.57 16.72 3.88
C ALA A 161 -22.86 17.20 3.18
N LEU A 162 -23.87 16.34 3.04
CA LEU A 162 -25.14 16.70 2.44
C LEU A 162 -25.91 17.72 3.28
N MET A 163 -25.99 17.53 4.60
CA MET A 163 -26.60 18.51 5.52
C MET A 163 -25.87 19.86 5.48
N THR A 164 -24.55 19.86 5.29
CA THR A 164 -23.77 21.09 5.18
C THR A 164 -24.02 21.78 3.82
N ALA A 165 -24.15 21.01 2.75
CA ALA A 165 -24.43 21.51 1.41
C ALA A 165 -25.80 22.18 1.29
N GLU A 166 -26.82 21.70 2.02
CA GLU A 166 -28.13 22.36 2.10
C GLU A 166 -28.04 23.78 2.67
N LYS A 167 -27.03 24.05 3.52
CA LYS A 167 -26.84 25.33 4.20
C LYS A 167 -25.77 26.22 3.54
N SER A 168 -24.96 25.66 2.64
CA SER A 168 -23.78 26.33 2.08
C SER A 168 -23.64 26.08 0.58
N ILE A 169 -23.91 27.13 -0.21
CA ILE A 169 -23.79 27.11 -1.68
C ILE A 169 -22.38 26.67 -2.14
N PRO A 170 -21.27 27.17 -1.56
CA PRO A 170 -19.93 26.71 -1.94
C PRO A 170 -19.73 25.21 -1.74
N VAL A 171 -20.24 24.64 -0.65
CA VAL A 171 -20.13 23.21 -0.37
C VAL A 171 -20.96 22.38 -1.36
N LYS A 172 -22.18 22.83 -1.66
CA LYS A 172 -23.03 22.19 -2.69
C LYS A 172 -22.35 22.19 -4.05
N PHE A 173 -21.84 23.35 -4.50
CA PHE A 173 -21.13 23.46 -5.76
C PHE A 173 -19.88 22.55 -5.82
N ALA A 174 -19.11 22.49 -4.74
CA ALA A 174 -17.94 21.61 -4.66
C ALA A 174 -18.32 20.13 -4.75
N LEU A 175 -19.38 19.71 -4.06
CA LEU A 175 -19.89 18.33 -4.14
C LEU A 175 -20.37 17.99 -5.55
N ASP A 176 -21.20 18.84 -6.16
CA ASP A 176 -21.73 18.63 -7.50
C ASP A 176 -20.59 18.53 -8.53
N THR A 177 -19.57 19.38 -8.39
CA THR A 177 -18.38 19.38 -9.25
C THR A 177 -17.56 18.10 -9.08
N LEU A 178 -17.21 17.72 -7.84
CA LEU A 178 -16.36 16.56 -7.57
C LEU A 178 -17.06 15.25 -7.94
N ILE A 179 -18.34 15.09 -7.56
CA ILE A 179 -19.15 13.92 -7.91
C ILE A 179 -19.37 13.88 -9.43
N GLY A 180 -19.61 15.04 -10.05
CA GLY A 180 -19.69 15.19 -11.50
C GLY A 180 -18.42 14.70 -12.20
N ASN A 181 -17.25 15.10 -11.71
CA ASN A 181 -15.96 14.65 -12.24
C ASN A 181 -15.78 13.13 -12.11
N VAL A 182 -16.07 12.56 -10.94
CA VAL A 182 -15.97 11.10 -10.72
C VAL A 182 -16.88 10.31 -11.67
N LYS A 183 -18.09 10.82 -11.92
CA LYS A 183 -19.06 10.20 -12.84
C LYS A 183 -18.82 10.53 -14.32
N SER A 184 -17.91 11.45 -14.62
CA SER A 184 -17.67 11.92 -15.98
C SER A 184 -16.99 10.84 -16.83
N THR A 185 -17.46 10.71 -18.07
CA THR A 185 -16.80 9.95 -19.14
C THR A 185 -16.05 10.86 -20.11
N VAL A 186 -16.09 12.17 -19.91
CA VAL A 186 -15.53 13.16 -20.85
C VAL A 186 -14.10 13.54 -20.49
N LEU A 187 -13.70 13.39 -19.23
CA LEU A 187 -12.36 13.76 -18.75
C LEU A 187 -11.24 13.06 -19.56
N PRO A 188 -10.17 13.80 -19.93
CA PRO A 188 -9.12 13.28 -20.79
C PRO A 188 -8.20 12.31 -20.02
N ILE A 189 -7.82 11.21 -20.68
CA ILE A 189 -6.77 10.32 -20.18
C ILE A 189 -5.41 10.86 -20.62
N THR A 190 -4.74 11.54 -19.70
CA THR A 190 -3.39 12.08 -19.93
C THR A 190 -2.32 11.06 -19.52
N PHE A 191 -1.13 11.16 -20.11
CA PHE A 191 -0.02 10.27 -19.75
C PHE A 191 0.36 10.31 -18.25
N PRO A 192 0.36 11.46 -17.54
CA PRO A 192 0.49 11.49 -16.08
C PRO A 192 -0.57 10.68 -15.34
N LEU A 193 -1.82 10.70 -15.80
CA LEU A 193 -2.91 9.93 -15.20
C LEU A 193 -2.73 8.42 -15.42
N ILE A 194 -2.29 7.99 -16.61
CA ILE A 194 -1.96 6.57 -16.89
C ILE A 194 -0.91 6.07 -15.89
N ILE A 195 0.14 6.85 -15.66
CA ILE A 195 1.19 6.51 -14.70
C ILE A 195 0.66 6.45 -13.27
N LYS A 196 -0.20 7.40 -12.84
CA LYS A 196 -0.89 7.32 -11.54
C LYS A 196 -1.74 6.05 -11.41
N VAL A 197 -2.48 5.67 -12.45
CA VAL A 197 -3.29 4.44 -12.49
C VAL A 197 -2.41 3.19 -12.35
N LEU A 198 -1.25 3.14 -13.02
CA LEU A 198 -0.31 2.02 -12.90
C LEU A 198 0.26 1.91 -11.48
N ILE A 199 0.69 3.01 -10.88
CA ILE A 199 1.17 3.04 -9.49
C ILE A 199 0.07 2.60 -8.52
N LEU A 200 -1.14 3.12 -8.69
CA LEU A 200 -2.31 2.72 -7.91
C LEU A 200 -2.61 1.23 -8.09
N SER A 201 -2.39 0.67 -9.28
CA SER A 201 -2.56 -0.77 -9.54
C SER A 201 -1.50 -1.60 -8.83
N PHE A 202 -0.23 -1.17 -8.84
CA PHE A 202 0.84 -1.85 -8.10
C PHE A 202 0.57 -1.84 -6.59
N LEU A 203 0.26 -0.67 -6.02
CA LEU A 203 0.02 -0.53 -4.59
C LEU A 203 -1.30 -1.17 -4.15
N GLY A 204 -2.37 -1.00 -4.93
CA GLY A 204 -3.68 -1.58 -4.65
C GLY A 204 -3.70 -3.11 -4.76
N LEU A 205 -2.81 -3.69 -5.56
CA LEU A 205 -2.59 -5.15 -5.58
C LEU A 205 -1.47 -5.59 -4.64
N GLY A 206 -0.84 -4.70 -3.88
CA GLY A 206 0.24 -5.05 -2.95
C GLY A 206 1.47 -5.68 -3.62
N LEU A 207 1.81 -5.25 -4.83
CA LEU A 207 2.94 -5.80 -5.59
C LEU A 207 4.25 -5.08 -5.23
N GLY A 208 5.37 -5.75 -5.44
CA GLY A 208 6.73 -5.25 -5.22
C GLY A 208 7.28 -5.51 -3.83
N PHE A 209 6.52 -6.18 -2.96
CA PHE A 209 6.94 -6.52 -1.60
C PHE A 209 7.22 -8.02 -1.40
N GLY A 210 6.96 -8.86 -2.40
CA GLY A 210 7.11 -10.32 -2.27
C GLY A 210 6.13 -10.97 -1.28
N PHE A 211 5.12 -10.22 -0.81
CA PHE A 211 4.12 -10.67 0.15
C PHE A 211 3.42 -11.95 -0.31
N TYR A 212 3.00 -12.01 -1.57
CA TYR A 212 2.26 -13.18 -2.10
C TYR A 212 3.12 -14.43 -2.20
N MET A 213 4.43 -14.28 -2.47
CA MET A 213 5.34 -15.43 -2.44
C MET A 213 5.50 -15.97 -1.02
N VAL A 214 5.65 -15.10 -0.02
CA VAL A 214 5.69 -15.50 1.40
C VAL A 214 4.35 -16.10 1.83
N LEU A 215 3.22 -15.49 1.47
CA LEU A 215 1.90 -16.01 1.84
C LEU A 215 1.62 -17.40 1.25
N GLY A 216 2.10 -17.68 0.04
CA GLY A 216 1.89 -18.96 -0.62
C GLY A 216 2.58 -20.14 0.08
N THR A 217 3.62 -19.91 0.89
CA THR A 217 4.27 -20.97 1.69
C THR A 217 3.38 -21.46 2.83
N PHE A 218 2.47 -20.61 3.31
CA PHE A 218 1.52 -20.91 4.39
C PHE A 218 0.13 -21.30 3.90
N LEU A 219 -0.07 -21.33 2.58
CA LEU A 219 -1.38 -21.56 1.98
C LEU A 219 -1.72 -23.07 1.98
N PRO A 220 -2.82 -23.52 2.63
CA PRO A 220 -3.22 -24.92 2.61
C PRO A 220 -3.51 -25.44 1.20
N GLU A 221 -3.39 -26.76 1.00
CA GLU A 221 -3.56 -27.38 -0.32
C GLU A 221 -4.96 -27.12 -0.90
N GLU A 222 -5.97 -27.09 -0.03
CA GLU A 222 -7.38 -27.02 -0.39
C GLU A 222 -7.83 -25.60 -0.75
N VAL A 223 -7.06 -24.57 -0.38
CA VAL A 223 -7.43 -23.18 -0.64
C VAL A 223 -7.01 -22.80 -2.07
N ASP A 224 -7.99 -22.41 -2.90
CA ASP A 224 -7.76 -21.96 -4.27
C ASP A 224 -7.21 -20.51 -4.28
N PRO A 225 -5.96 -20.29 -4.74
CA PRO A 225 -5.40 -18.94 -4.87
C PRO A 225 -6.21 -18.03 -5.80
N LYS A 226 -6.89 -18.61 -6.80
CA LYS A 226 -7.71 -17.84 -7.74
C LYS A 226 -8.86 -17.14 -7.02
N VAL A 227 -9.57 -17.86 -6.14
CA VAL A 227 -10.66 -17.31 -5.34
C VAL A 227 -10.13 -16.22 -4.40
N LEU A 228 -8.97 -16.46 -3.77
CA LEU A 228 -8.34 -15.48 -2.87
C LEU A 228 -8.06 -14.15 -3.58
N ILE A 229 -7.43 -14.20 -4.76
CA ILE A 229 -7.07 -13.00 -5.52
C ILE A 229 -8.30 -12.31 -6.09
N ILE A 230 -9.26 -13.05 -6.66
CA ILE A 230 -10.48 -12.45 -7.24
C ILE A 230 -11.31 -11.74 -6.16
N VAL A 231 -11.57 -12.40 -5.03
CA VAL A 231 -12.37 -11.80 -3.96
C VAL A 231 -11.61 -10.64 -3.31
N GLY A 232 -10.30 -10.80 -3.09
CA GLY A 232 -9.44 -9.74 -2.58
C GLY A 232 -9.48 -8.48 -3.45
N TYR A 233 -9.32 -8.66 -4.77
CA TYR A 233 -9.36 -7.60 -5.76
C TYR A 233 -10.72 -6.88 -5.82
N ILE A 234 -11.83 -7.63 -5.85
CA ILE A 234 -13.18 -7.02 -5.89
C ILE A 234 -13.42 -6.17 -4.64
N LEU A 235 -13.09 -6.69 -3.46
CA LEU A 235 -13.26 -5.95 -2.20
C LEU A 235 -12.35 -4.73 -2.14
N GLN A 236 -11.10 -4.83 -2.59
CA GLN A 236 -10.20 -3.69 -2.68
C GLN A 236 -10.74 -2.60 -3.62
N LEU A 237 -11.29 -2.97 -4.77
CA LEU A 237 -11.91 -2.03 -5.70
C LEU A 237 -13.10 -1.29 -5.06
N LEU A 238 -13.97 -2.01 -4.37
CA LEU A 238 -15.11 -1.44 -3.65
C LEU A 238 -14.64 -0.44 -2.59
N ILE A 239 -13.60 -0.78 -1.84
CA ILE A 239 -13.05 0.09 -0.80
C ILE A 239 -12.36 1.32 -1.41
N GLY A 240 -11.69 1.20 -2.55
CA GLY A 240 -11.14 2.34 -3.28
C GLY A 240 -12.21 3.33 -3.76
N ILE A 241 -13.36 2.82 -4.20
CA ILE A 241 -14.51 3.66 -4.55
C ILE A 241 -15.08 4.34 -3.30
N LEU A 242 -15.24 3.60 -2.19
CA LEU A 242 -15.72 4.17 -0.94
C LEU A 242 -14.76 5.23 -0.38
N SER A 243 -13.45 4.97 -0.39
CA SER A 243 -12.43 5.92 0.07
C SER A 243 -12.47 7.21 -0.76
N THR A 244 -12.72 7.10 -2.07
CA THR A 244 -12.91 8.26 -2.96
C THR A 244 -14.06 9.14 -2.50
N TYR A 245 -15.23 8.55 -2.25
CA TYR A 245 -16.37 9.33 -1.79
C TYR A 245 -16.13 9.91 -0.39
N ILE A 246 -15.54 9.15 0.53
CA ILE A 246 -15.15 9.63 1.86
C ILE A 246 -14.29 10.89 1.75
N VAL A 247 -13.26 10.85 0.89
CA VAL A 247 -12.34 11.98 0.69
C VAL A 247 -13.03 13.14 0.00
N ILE A 248 -13.86 12.90 -1.01
CA ILE A 248 -14.62 13.95 -1.72
C ILE A 248 -15.57 14.69 -0.77
N TYR A 249 -16.36 13.95 0.01
CA TYR A 249 -17.28 14.56 0.97
C TYR A 249 -16.53 15.38 2.02
N SER A 250 -15.38 14.88 2.48
CA SER A 250 -14.53 15.59 3.44
C SER A 250 -13.92 16.86 2.83
N LEU A 251 -13.36 16.77 1.62
CA LEU A 251 -12.77 17.90 0.91
C LEU A 251 -13.80 18.99 0.59
N ALA A 252 -15.00 18.62 0.15
CA ALA A 252 -16.03 19.57 -0.21
C ALA A 252 -16.50 20.39 1.01
N VAL A 253 -16.58 19.76 2.19
CA VAL A 253 -16.95 20.45 3.42
C VAL A 253 -15.80 21.33 3.92
N SER A 254 -14.56 20.83 3.88
CA SER A 254 -13.42 21.54 4.46
C SER A 254 -12.86 22.64 3.54
N PHE A 255 -12.84 22.43 2.23
CA PHE A 255 -12.18 23.32 1.26
C PHE A 255 -12.97 23.45 -0.05
N PRO A 256 -14.22 23.94 -0.03
CA PRO A 256 -15.08 23.95 -1.21
C PRO A 256 -14.48 24.68 -2.42
N GLY A 257 -13.70 25.75 -2.19
CA GLY A 257 -13.07 26.52 -3.27
C GLY A 257 -11.84 25.88 -3.92
N THR A 258 -11.16 24.93 -3.25
CA THR A 258 -9.89 24.36 -3.72
C THR A 258 -9.89 22.83 -3.77
N ALA A 259 -11.01 22.18 -3.45
CA ALA A 259 -11.11 20.72 -3.38
C ALA A 259 -10.69 20.00 -4.68
N VAL A 260 -10.93 20.61 -5.85
CA VAL A 260 -10.53 20.04 -7.16
C VAL A 260 -9.00 19.95 -7.29
N LEU A 261 -8.25 20.85 -6.66
CA LEU A 261 -6.78 20.86 -6.70
C LEU A 261 -6.17 19.61 -6.04
N TYR A 262 -6.93 18.93 -5.18
CA TYR A 262 -6.50 17.66 -4.58
C TYR A 262 -6.10 16.63 -5.63
N GLY A 263 -6.79 16.57 -6.78
CA GLY A 263 -6.47 15.63 -7.86
C GLY A 263 -5.04 15.77 -8.39
N HIS A 264 -4.52 17.00 -8.39
CA HIS A 264 -3.18 17.32 -8.86
C HIS A 264 -2.11 17.28 -7.75
N ALA A 265 -2.51 17.13 -6.50
CA ALA A 265 -1.61 17.20 -5.36
C ALA A 265 -0.51 16.12 -5.43
N THR A 266 0.71 16.50 -5.04
CA THR A 266 1.77 15.54 -4.72
C THR A 266 1.37 14.70 -3.50
N ILE A 267 2.10 13.62 -3.22
CA ILE A 267 1.75 12.72 -2.09
C ILE A 267 1.92 13.43 -0.73
N ASN A 268 2.96 14.26 -0.60
CA ASN A 268 3.14 15.11 0.58
C ASN A 268 2.01 16.14 0.71
N GLU A 269 1.59 16.77 -0.40
CA GLU A 269 0.47 17.71 -0.40
C GLU A 269 -0.85 17.01 -0.05
N ALA A 270 -1.10 15.82 -0.59
CA ALA A 270 -2.28 15.02 -0.30
C ALA A 270 -2.39 14.66 1.18
N LEU A 271 -1.25 14.35 1.82
CA LEU A 271 -1.18 14.19 3.28
C LEU A 271 -1.47 15.52 4.00
N GLY A 272 -0.94 16.64 3.48
CA GLY A 272 -1.27 17.98 3.97
C GLY A 272 -2.78 18.27 3.91
N TYR A 273 -3.47 17.84 2.85
CA TYR A 273 -4.93 17.95 2.76
C TYR A 273 -5.65 17.13 3.84
N ILE A 274 -5.16 15.93 4.21
CA ILE A 274 -5.73 15.16 5.33
C ILE A 274 -5.62 15.95 6.64
N GLY A 275 -4.45 16.51 6.95
CA GLY A 275 -4.26 17.33 8.15
C GLY A 275 -5.14 18.59 8.14
N LYS A 276 -5.26 19.23 6.98
CA LYS A 276 -6.14 20.39 6.79
C LYS A 276 -7.63 20.03 6.96
N ILE A 277 -8.09 18.89 6.44
CA ILE A 277 -9.46 18.38 6.67
C ILE A 277 -9.71 18.22 8.16
N ALA A 278 -8.75 17.64 8.88
CA ALA A 278 -8.86 17.46 10.32
C ALA A 278 -9.00 18.81 11.06
N GLY A 279 -8.17 19.80 10.70
CA GLY A 279 -8.26 21.15 11.24
C GLY A 279 -9.63 21.80 11.01
N ALA A 280 -10.15 21.74 9.79
CA ALA A 280 -11.46 22.28 9.46
C ALA A 280 -12.61 21.59 10.26
N LEU A 281 -12.52 20.27 10.47
CA LEU A 281 -13.51 19.54 11.26
C LEU A 281 -13.41 19.86 12.76
N LEU A 282 -12.21 20.13 13.28
CA LEU A 282 -12.01 20.60 14.65
C LEU A 282 -12.59 22.00 14.88
N GLU A 283 -12.41 22.90 13.92
CA GLU A 283 -12.93 24.27 13.95
C GLU A 283 -14.47 24.32 13.90
N ALA A 284 -15.10 23.39 13.17
CA ALA A 284 -16.56 23.32 13.06
C ALA A 284 -17.27 23.06 14.40
N LYS A 285 -16.56 22.55 15.43
CA LYS A 285 -17.02 22.34 16.83
C LYS A 285 -18.35 21.59 17.03
N SER A 286 -18.95 21.02 15.98
CA SER A 286 -20.21 20.28 16.09
C SER A 286 -19.97 18.82 16.53
N PRO A 287 -20.91 18.18 17.24
CA PRO A 287 -20.80 16.77 17.61
C PRO A 287 -20.60 15.86 16.40
N GLN A 288 -21.31 16.14 15.30
CA GLN A 288 -21.20 15.38 14.06
C GLN A 288 -19.82 15.57 13.40
N ALA A 289 -19.26 16.79 13.37
CA ALA A 289 -17.93 17.03 12.84
C ALA A 289 -16.85 16.28 13.63
N LYS A 290 -16.99 16.20 14.97
CA LYS A 290 -16.11 15.37 15.81
C LYS A 290 -16.22 13.90 15.44
N THR A 291 -17.44 13.36 15.33
CA THR A 291 -17.64 11.96 14.91
C THR A 291 -17.00 11.68 13.56
N VAL A 292 -17.20 12.57 12.58
CA VAL A 292 -16.59 12.48 11.24
C VAL A 292 -15.07 12.52 11.30
N LEU A 293 -14.48 13.42 12.09
CA LEU A 293 -13.04 13.51 12.32
C LEU A 293 -12.47 12.20 12.85
N TYR A 294 -13.04 11.67 13.94
CA TYR A 294 -12.58 10.41 14.53
C TYR A 294 -12.70 9.26 13.53
N LEU A 295 -13.84 9.12 12.87
CA LEU A 295 -14.09 8.05 11.90
C LEU A 295 -13.10 8.11 10.72
N LEU A 296 -12.87 9.29 10.15
CA LEU A 296 -11.95 9.46 9.02
C LEU A 296 -10.50 9.14 9.43
N MET A 297 -10.01 9.77 10.50
CA MET A 297 -8.62 9.65 10.93
C MET A 297 -8.29 8.25 11.44
N VAL A 298 -9.21 7.63 12.19
CA VAL A 298 -9.05 6.23 12.63
C VAL A 298 -9.09 5.28 11.44
N SER A 299 -9.95 5.52 10.43
CA SER A 299 -9.98 4.68 9.22
C SER A 299 -8.67 4.76 8.43
N ILE A 300 -8.10 5.97 8.27
CA ILE A 300 -6.79 6.17 7.62
C ILE A 300 -5.68 5.46 8.40
N TYR A 301 -5.68 5.60 9.73
CA TYR A 301 -4.71 4.91 10.59
C TYR A 301 -4.82 3.39 10.47
N LEU A 302 -6.05 2.84 10.57
CA LEU A 302 -6.30 1.41 10.43
C LEU A 302 -5.92 0.88 9.06
N ALA A 303 -6.17 1.61 7.97
CA ALA A 303 -5.73 1.25 6.62
C ALA A 303 -4.21 1.09 6.53
N GLY A 304 -3.46 2.00 7.18
CA GLY A 304 -2.01 1.87 7.30
C GLY A 304 -1.61 0.61 8.07
N MET A 305 -2.24 0.36 9.23
CA MET A 305 -1.92 -0.77 10.09
C MET A 305 -2.23 -2.13 9.46
N THR A 306 -3.31 -2.25 8.67
CA THR A 306 -3.68 -3.48 7.97
C THR A 306 -2.71 -3.87 6.85
N THR A 307 -1.99 -2.91 6.27
CA THR A 307 -0.87 -3.18 5.34
C THR A 307 0.46 -3.35 6.08
N PHE A 308 0.71 -2.52 7.11
CA PHE A 308 1.95 -2.51 7.87
C PHE A 308 2.23 -3.86 8.54
N ILE A 309 1.26 -4.43 9.24
CA ILE A 309 1.45 -5.66 10.02
C ILE A 309 1.85 -6.84 9.10
N PRO A 310 1.16 -7.11 7.96
CA PRO A 310 1.59 -8.13 7.00
C PRO A 310 2.98 -7.87 6.40
N LEU A 311 3.36 -6.61 6.15
CA LEU A 311 4.69 -6.27 5.66
C LEU A 311 5.78 -6.63 6.70
N ILE A 312 5.57 -6.34 7.98
CA ILE A 312 6.51 -6.73 9.04
C ILE A 312 6.60 -8.25 9.16
N GLU A 313 5.48 -8.98 9.05
CA GLU A 313 5.52 -10.45 9.05
C GLU A 313 6.32 -10.98 7.86
N THR A 314 6.14 -10.39 6.67
CA THR A 314 6.90 -10.72 5.47
C THR A 314 8.40 -10.48 5.67
N ALA A 315 8.78 -9.31 6.18
CA ALA A 315 10.17 -9.00 6.52
C ALA A 315 10.73 -9.97 7.57
N GLY A 316 9.93 -10.30 8.58
CA GLY A 316 10.27 -11.27 9.62
C GLY A 316 10.57 -12.66 9.05
N HIS A 317 9.78 -13.15 8.09
CA HIS A 317 10.05 -14.40 7.39
C HIS A 317 11.32 -14.34 6.55
N ILE A 318 11.53 -13.26 5.80
CA ILE A 318 12.76 -13.09 5.01
C ILE A 318 13.99 -13.15 5.92
N ILE A 319 13.99 -12.39 7.03
CA ILE A 319 15.10 -12.36 7.99
C ILE A 319 15.28 -13.72 8.68
N SER A 320 14.20 -14.35 9.11
CA SER A 320 14.23 -15.63 9.83
C SER A 320 14.86 -16.72 8.97
N GLU A 321 14.49 -16.79 7.69
CA GLU A 321 15.01 -17.78 6.76
C GLU A 321 16.43 -17.44 6.27
N SER A 322 16.73 -16.16 6.03
CA SER A 322 18.06 -15.76 5.57
C SER A 322 19.13 -15.87 6.66
N MET A 323 18.79 -15.53 7.91
CA MET A 323 19.70 -15.54 9.06
C MET A 323 19.57 -16.79 9.94
N GLN A 324 18.69 -17.75 9.59
CA GLN A 324 18.37 -18.93 10.41
C GLN A 324 18.01 -18.55 11.86
N SER A 325 17.24 -17.48 12.02
CA SER A 325 16.89 -16.90 13.31
C SER A 325 15.47 -17.24 13.72
N SER A 326 15.16 -17.18 15.02
CA SER A 326 13.80 -17.38 15.50
C SER A 326 12.86 -16.28 14.98
N ARG A 327 11.57 -16.60 14.81
CA ARG A 327 10.54 -15.65 14.34
C ARG A 327 10.53 -14.37 15.18
N ASN A 328 10.53 -14.49 16.51
CA ASN A 328 10.48 -13.33 17.41
C ASN A 328 11.69 -12.41 17.23
N ARG A 329 12.90 -12.98 17.16
CA ARG A 329 14.12 -12.19 16.93
C ARG A 329 14.09 -11.50 15.57
N SER A 330 13.59 -12.18 14.55
CA SER A 330 13.50 -11.67 13.18
C SER A 330 12.49 -10.52 13.06
N ILE A 331 11.32 -10.65 13.70
CA ILE A 331 10.32 -9.59 13.79
C ILE A 331 10.87 -8.38 14.58
N SER A 332 11.59 -8.61 15.68
CA SER A 332 12.25 -7.52 16.41
C SER A 332 13.24 -6.75 15.52
N ILE A 333 14.06 -7.47 14.73
CA ILE A 333 15.01 -6.83 13.80
C ILE A 333 14.25 -6.01 12.75
N ALA A 334 13.17 -6.55 12.16
CA ALA A 334 12.35 -5.83 11.20
C ALA A 334 11.74 -4.55 11.80
N LEU A 335 11.16 -4.66 13.00
CA LEU A 335 10.58 -3.52 13.74
C LEU A 335 11.64 -2.46 14.09
N THR A 336 12.84 -2.87 14.50
CA THR A 336 13.96 -1.95 14.74
C THR A 336 14.38 -1.24 13.45
N GLY A 337 14.44 -1.95 12.32
CA GLY A 337 14.72 -1.34 11.02
C GLY A 337 13.68 -0.28 10.65
N VAL A 338 12.39 -0.61 10.83
CA VAL A 338 11.30 0.33 10.60
C VAL A 338 11.35 1.51 11.56
N PHE A 339 11.68 1.29 12.84
CA PHE A 339 11.83 2.35 13.83
C PHE A 339 12.90 3.35 13.40
N ILE A 340 14.08 2.88 13.02
CA ILE A 340 15.20 3.72 12.56
C ILE A 340 14.78 4.55 11.34
N VAL A 341 14.20 3.91 10.32
CA VAL A 341 13.75 4.63 9.13
C VAL A 341 12.64 5.62 9.48
N SER A 342 11.72 5.29 10.38
CA SER A 342 10.62 6.19 10.77
C SER A 342 11.13 7.43 11.52
N LEU A 343 12.18 7.30 12.35
CA LEU A 343 12.84 8.46 12.96
C LEU A 343 13.47 9.37 11.91
N ILE A 344 14.03 8.80 10.85
CA ILE A 344 14.60 9.56 9.73
C ILE A 344 13.52 10.34 8.98
N LEU A 345 12.31 9.78 8.83
CA LEU A 345 11.17 10.41 8.15
C LEU A 345 10.62 11.67 8.89
N SER A 346 11.04 11.90 10.13
CA SER A 346 10.72 13.13 10.86
C SER A 346 11.32 14.39 10.21
N SER A 347 12.37 14.25 9.40
CA SER A 347 12.90 15.34 8.57
C SER A 347 12.14 15.43 7.24
N ASP A 348 11.62 16.62 6.90
CA ASP A 348 10.89 16.87 5.64
C ASP A 348 11.70 16.54 4.38
N TYR A 349 13.00 16.87 4.41
CA TYR A 349 13.93 16.61 3.31
C TYR A 349 14.15 15.11 3.10
N LEU A 350 14.42 14.38 4.19
CA LEU A 350 14.62 12.93 4.13
C LEU A 350 13.31 12.21 3.81
N ARG A 351 12.17 12.68 4.34
CA ARG A 351 10.86 12.15 3.95
C ARG A 351 10.61 12.26 2.45
N THR A 352 10.96 13.39 1.85
CA THR A 352 10.88 13.58 0.38
C THR A 352 11.81 12.63 -0.37
N LEU A 353 13.03 12.40 0.13
CA LEU A 353 13.97 11.44 -0.43
C LEU A 353 13.40 10.00 -0.40
N PHE A 354 12.91 9.54 0.75
CA PHE A 354 12.37 8.17 0.90
C PHE A 354 11.09 7.95 0.08
N LEU A 355 10.20 8.94 0.00
CA LEU A 355 9.05 8.87 -0.91
C LEU A 355 9.49 8.76 -2.37
N SER A 356 10.45 9.58 -2.77
CA SER A 356 10.97 9.58 -4.14
C SER A 356 11.58 8.23 -4.48
N MET A 357 12.36 7.66 -3.56
CA MET A 357 12.89 6.31 -3.67
C MET A 357 11.76 5.28 -3.81
N PHE A 358 10.78 5.29 -2.91
CA PHE A 358 9.69 4.32 -2.91
C PHE A 358 8.87 4.36 -4.21
N PHE A 359 8.43 5.56 -4.62
CA PHE A 359 7.58 5.72 -5.82
C PHE A 359 8.34 5.61 -7.14
N SER A 360 9.66 5.86 -7.17
CA SER A 360 10.47 5.58 -8.38
C SER A 360 10.76 4.09 -8.54
N PHE A 361 10.91 3.35 -7.44
CA PHE A 361 11.28 1.93 -7.49
C PHE A 361 10.11 0.95 -7.39
N ILE A 362 8.90 1.36 -7.01
CA ILE A 362 7.75 0.43 -6.91
C ILE A 362 7.56 -0.39 -8.19
N GLY A 363 7.56 0.23 -9.37
CA GLY A 363 7.44 -0.49 -10.65
C GLY A 363 8.63 -1.43 -10.93
N ILE A 364 9.83 -1.03 -10.54
CA ILE A 364 11.04 -1.87 -10.67
C ILE A 364 10.96 -3.07 -9.72
N MET A 365 10.49 -2.87 -8.49
CA MET A 365 10.30 -3.95 -7.51
C MET A 365 9.21 -4.93 -7.94
N VAL A 366 8.13 -4.46 -8.57
CA VAL A 366 7.15 -5.34 -9.21
C VAL A 366 7.78 -6.14 -10.34
N ALA A 367 8.61 -5.51 -11.19
CA ALA A 367 9.33 -6.24 -12.23
C ALA A 367 10.25 -7.31 -11.64
N ILE A 368 10.98 -6.99 -10.56
CA ILE A 368 11.83 -7.92 -9.82
C ILE A 368 11.02 -9.09 -9.25
N GLU A 369 9.81 -8.83 -8.75
CA GLU A 369 8.90 -9.88 -8.25
C GLU A 369 8.48 -10.88 -9.34
N THR A 370 8.45 -10.47 -10.60
CA THR A 370 8.16 -11.40 -11.69
C THR A 370 9.33 -12.34 -12.04
N VAL A 371 10.57 -11.98 -11.69
CA VAL A 371 11.77 -12.74 -12.07
C VAL A 371 11.75 -14.17 -11.51
N PRO A 372 11.49 -14.41 -10.21
CA PRO A 372 11.38 -15.77 -9.69
C PRO A 372 10.25 -16.59 -10.32
N LEU A 373 9.19 -15.94 -10.84
CA LEU A 373 8.08 -16.62 -11.51
C LEU A 373 8.50 -17.11 -12.91
N ILE A 374 9.25 -16.28 -13.65
CA ILE A 374 9.80 -16.63 -14.97
C ILE A 374 10.82 -17.78 -14.83
N LEU A 375 11.67 -17.69 -13.79
CA LEU A 375 12.75 -18.65 -13.51
C LEU A 375 12.31 -19.91 -12.73
N SER A 376 11.01 -20.06 -12.45
CA SER A 376 10.43 -21.14 -11.62
C SER A 376 10.57 -22.59 -12.14
N GLY A 377 11.40 -22.85 -13.16
CA GLY A 377 11.62 -24.20 -13.68
C GLY A 377 10.34 -24.84 -14.23
N LYS A 378 10.01 -26.08 -13.83
CA LYS A 378 8.78 -26.79 -14.25
C LYS A 378 7.57 -26.53 -13.36
N ILE A 379 7.70 -25.71 -12.31
CA ILE A 379 6.64 -25.48 -11.31
C ILE A 379 5.47 -24.74 -11.95
N LEU A 380 5.77 -23.68 -12.72
CA LEU A 380 4.79 -22.94 -13.51
C LEU A 380 4.85 -23.37 -14.98
N PHE A 381 3.67 -23.45 -15.61
CA PHE A 381 3.55 -23.74 -17.04
C PHE A 381 4.02 -22.56 -17.91
N LYS A 382 4.30 -22.82 -19.20
CA LYS A 382 4.87 -21.84 -20.13
C LYS A 382 4.03 -20.55 -20.23
N GLY A 383 2.71 -20.67 -20.32
CA GLY A 383 1.80 -19.53 -20.38
C GLY A 383 1.89 -18.61 -19.15
N ALA A 384 1.96 -19.18 -17.95
CA ALA A 384 2.13 -18.40 -16.72
C ALA A 384 3.40 -17.56 -16.76
N LYS A 385 4.52 -18.14 -17.20
CA LYS A 385 5.80 -17.43 -17.33
C LYS A 385 5.74 -16.28 -18.33
N ILE A 386 5.05 -16.48 -19.45
CA ILE A 386 4.86 -15.43 -20.45
C ILE A 386 4.02 -14.28 -19.86
N CYS A 387 2.90 -14.59 -19.19
CA CYS A 387 2.06 -13.58 -18.55
C CYS A 387 2.84 -12.79 -17.47
N SER A 388 3.58 -13.49 -16.60
CA SER A 388 4.46 -12.85 -15.61
C SER A 388 5.55 -12.00 -16.28
N GLY A 389 6.13 -12.45 -17.39
CA GLY A 389 7.10 -11.68 -18.17
C GLY A 389 6.53 -10.39 -18.75
N ILE A 390 5.33 -10.44 -19.33
CA ILE A 390 4.64 -9.26 -19.87
C ILE A 390 4.35 -8.27 -18.73
N ALA A 391 3.80 -8.74 -17.60
CA ALA A 391 3.56 -7.91 -16.43
C ALA A 391 4.85 -7.27 -15.91
N GLY A 392 5.95 -8.03 -15.89
CA GLY A 392 7.27 -7.55 -15.48
C GLY A 392 7.83 -6.47 -16.41
N ILE A 393 7.65 -6.61 -17.72
CA ILE A 393 8.06 -5.60 -18.71
C ILE A 393 7.27 -4.30 -18.52
N ILE A 394 5.94 -4.39 -18.39
CA ILE A 394 5.07 -3.23 -18.13
C ILE A 394 5.52 -2.52 -16.84
N ALA A 395 5.75 -3.29 -15.78
CA ALA A 395 6.21 -2.76 -14.50
C ALA A 395 7.59 -2.10 -14.60
N PHE A 396 8.53 -2.71 -15.31
CA PHE A 396 9.87 -2.17 -15.51
C PHE A 396 9.84 -0.84 -16.24
N PHE A 397 9.14 -0.74 -17.38
CA PHE A 397 9.03 0.53 -18.12
C PHE A 397 8.29 1.60 -17.33
N THR A 398 7.28 1.22 -16.55
CA THR A 398 6.60 2.15 -15.64
C THR A 398 7.56 2.68 -14.57
N GLY A 399 8.36 1.80 -13.97
CA GLY A 399 9.37 2.14 -12.97
C GLY A 399 10.45 3.07 -13.53
N VAL A 400 11.01 2.74 -14.70
CA VAL A 400 12.00 3.59 -15.39
C VAL A 400 11.40 4.95 -15.74
N GLY A 401 10.17 5.00 -16.27
CA GLY A 401 9.48 6.25 -16.57
C GLY A 401 9.27 7.13 -15.32
N MET A 402 8.95 6.51 -14.19
CA MET A 402 8.83 7.20 -12.90
C MET A 402 10.17 7.70 -12.39
N MET A 403 11.21 6.89 -12.49
CA MET A 403 12.57 7.25 -12.12
C MET A 403 13.01 8.50 -12.89
N VAL A 404 12.84 8.52 -14.23
CA VAL A 404 13.20 9.67 -15.07
C VAL A 404 12.44 10.94 -14.65
N ARG A 405 11.13 10.84 -14.42
CA ARG A 405 10.31 11.98 -13.98
C ARG A 405 10.73 12.52 -12.62
N ILE A 406 10.91 11.64 -11.64
CA ILE A 406 11.31 12.03 -10.29
C ILE A 406 12.72 12.64 -10.29
N PHE A 407 13.62 12.13 -11.15
CA PHE A 407 14.97 12.66 -11.30
C PHE A 407 15.01 14.09 -11.87
N GLN A 408 13.96 14.54 -12.57
CA GLN A 408 13.86 15.90 -13.10
C GLN A 408 13.32 16.94 -12.10
N LEU A 409 12.91 16.51 -10.90
CA LEU A 409 12.36 17.40 -9.88
C LEU A 409 13.49 18.10 -9.10
N GLY A 410 13.56 17.92 -7.78
CA GLY A 410 14.56 18.54 -6.91
C GLY A 410 15.72 17.63 -6.53
N ILE A 411 16.67 18.18 -5.77
CA ILE A 411 17.88 17.46 -5.35
C ILE A 411 17.57 16.26 -4.45
N TRP A 412 16.61 16.40 -3.54
CA TRP A 412 16.19 15.33 -2.63
C TRP A 412 15.52 14.18 -3.39
N GLN A 413 14.78 14.49 -4.45
CA GLN A 413 14.18 13.50 -5.35
C GLN A 413 15.25 12.74 -6.14
N LYS A 414 16.26 13.44 -6.65
CA LYS A 414 17.43 12.82 -7.32
C LYS A 414 18.20 11.89 -6.38
N LEU A 415 18.47 12.34 -5.16
CA LEU A 415 19.12 11.51 -4.13
C LEU A 415 18.27 10.28 -3.78
N GLY A 416 16.94 10.41 -3.77
CA GLY A 416 16.03 9.29 -3.56
C GLY A 416 16.12 8.23 -4.67
N VAL A 417 16.23 8.67 -5.93
CA VAL A 417 16.48 7.77 -7.06
C VAL A 417 17.81 7.05 -6.92
N ILE A 418 18.89 7.78 -6.58
CA ILE A 418 20.22 7.18 -6.38
C ILE A 418 20.20 6.15 -5.24
N ALA A 419 19.57 6.48 -4.12
CA ALA A 419 19.40 5.56 -2.99
C ALA A 419 18.62 4.29 -3.38
N GLY A 420 17.60 4.43 -4.24
CA GLY A 420 16.87 3.27 -4.76
C GLY A 420 17.70 2.36 -5.65
N ILE A 421 18.66 2.90 -6.43
CA ILE A 421 19.59 2.06 -7.21
C ILE A 421 20.45 1.20 -6.27
N ILE A 422 20.89 1.75 -5.14
CA ILE A 422 21.67 1.03 -4.12
C ILE A 422 20.89 -0.15 -3.55
N MET A 423 19.57 -0.01 -3.39
CA MET A 423 18.69 -1.10 -2.93
C MET A 423 18.67 -2.32 -3.87
N LEU A 424 19.03 -2.15 -5.14
CA LEU A 424 19.13 -3.23 -6.13
C LEU A 424 20.49 -3.92 -6.14
N LEU A 425 21.49 -3.39 -5.41
CA LEU A 425 22.83 -3.97 -5.32
C LEU A 425 22.83 -5.48 -4.99
N PRO A 426 21.99 -5.98 -4.05
CA PRO A 426 21.95 -7.41 -3.74
C PRO A 426 21.65 -8.31 -4.96
N ILE A 427 20.89 -7.82 -5.94
CA ILE A 427 20.54 -8.57 -7.15
C ILE A 427 21.77 -8.79 -8.02
N PHE A 428 22.65 -7.80 -8.14
CA PHE A 428 23.91 -7.94 -8.86
C PHE A 428 24.89 -8.90 -8.17
N LEU A 429 24.74 -9.07 -6.85
CA LEU A 429 25.54 -9.98 -6.03
C LEU A 429 24.98 -11.41 -5.97
N ASN A 430 23.92 -11.74 -6.73
CA ASN A 430 23.30 -13.06 -6.74
C ASN A 430 24.31 -14.21 -6.90
N LYS A 431 25.27 -14.09 -7.82
CA LYS A 431 26.30 -15.12 -8.04
C LYS A 431 27.19 -15.35 -6.82
N MET A 432 27.50 -14.29 -6.06
CA MET A 432 28.29 -14.40 -4.83
C MET A 432 27.47 -15.03 -3.71
N LEU A 433 26.21 -14.61 -3.57
CA LEU A 433 25.29 -15.13 -2.56
C LEU A 433 24.95 -16.62 -2.74
N LEU A 434 25.02 -17.14 -3.97
CA LEU A 434 24.83 -18.56 -4.26
C LEU A 434 26.06 -19.42 -3.95
N LYS A 435 27.27 -18.85 -3.95
CA LYS A 435 28.52 -19.59 -3.70
C LYS A 435 28.74 -19.93 -2.23
N THR A 436 28.11 -19.20 -1.31
CA THR A 436 28.34 -19.30 0.14
C THR A 436 27.69 -20.52 0.82
N LYS A 437 27.10 -21.46 0.05
CA LYS A 437 26.48 -22.71 0.57
C LYS A 437 26.90 -23.96 -0.22
N ALA A 438 28.14 -24.00 -0.69
CA ALA A 438 28.77 -25.25 -1.15
C ALA A 438 29.61 -25.82 -0.01
#